data_AF-A0A7W1YR72-F1
#
_entry.id   AF-A0A7W1YR72-F1
#
_cell.length_a   1.000
_cell.length_b   1.000
_cell.length_c   1.000
_cell.angle_alpha   90.00
_cell.angle_beta   90.00
_cell.angle_gamma   90.00
#
_symmetry.space_group_name_H-M   'P 1'
#
loop_
_entity.id
_entity.type
_entity.pdbx_description
1 polymer ?
#
loop_
_entity_poly.entity_id
_entity_poly.type
_entity_poly.pdbx_seq_one_letter_code
_entity_poly.pdbx_strand_id
1 'polypeptide(L)'
;MASRHADGTVYITQQGRSDDDFAPYVWKSVDGGKTFTSISSNLPAGAVNVIREDPKAAGTLYIGTDMGVYVSRDGGKKWDVLGGGLPSAQVSDLQIQERDDLLVISTYGRGMWTIDLNQLRN
;
A
#
# COMPACT_ATOMS: atom_id res chain seq x y z
N MET A 1 8.48 6.39 0.73
CA MET A 1 8.04 6.79 -0.63
C MET A 1 7.61 8.25 -0.60
N ALA A 2 8.04 9.09 -1.53
CA ALA A 2 7.50 10.45 -1.68
C ALA A 2 6.20 10.42 -2.51
N SER A 3 5.24 11.29 -2.17
CA SER A 3 4.03 11.46 -2.95
C SER A 3 4.36 12.04 -4.32
N ARG A 4 3.53 11.69 -5.30
CA ARG A 4 3.58 12.23 -6.67
C ARG A 4 2.60 13.37 -6.89
N HIS A 5 1.62 13.53 -5.99
CA HIS A 5 0.54 14.50 -6.14
C HIS A 5 0.70 15.72 -5.23
N ALA A 6 1.48 15.60 -4.15
CA ALA A 6 1.63 16.66 -3.17
C ALA A 6 3.07 16.80 -2.68
N ASP A 7 3.66 17.96 -2.94
CA ASP A 7 4.99 18.31 -2.43
C ASP A 7 5.06 18.22 -0.91
N GLY A 8 6.18 17.74 -0.40
CA GLY A 8 6.40 17.54 1.04
C GLY A 8 5.62 16.35 1.64
N THR A 9 4.75 15.68 0.87
CA THR A 9 4.07 14.49 1.36
C THR A 9 4.95 13.25 1.18
N VAL A 10 5.16 12.49 2.26
CA VAL A 10 5.89 11.22 2.24
C VAL A 10 5.16 10.16 3.05
N TYR A 11 5.33 8.91 2.62
CA TYR A 11 4.74 7.72 3.24
C TYR A 11 5.83 6.76 3.69
N ILE A 12 5.65 6.15 4.86
CA ILE A 12 6.55 5.14 5.42
C ILE A 12 5.72 3.93 5.88
N THR A 13 6.24 2.74 5.61
CA THR A 13 5.75 1.49 6.19
C THR A 13 6.85 0.88 7.05
N GLN A 14 6.48 0.15 8.10
CA GLN A 14 7.42 -0.50 9.00
C GLN A 14 6.97 -1.92 9.30
N GLN A 15 7.95 -2.82 9.40
CA GLN A 15 7.76 -4.19 9.87
C GLN A 15 8.35 -4.34 11.27
N GLY A 16 7.58 -4.91 12.19
CA GLY A 16 8.04 -5.26 13.55
C GLY A 16 8.25 -6.77 13.75
N ARG A 17 8.14 -7.57 12.68
CA ARG A 17 8.09 -9.04 12.75
C ARG A 17 9.28 -9.68 13.47
N SER A 18 10.48 -9.11 13.34
CA SER A 18 11.69 -9.60 14.00
C SER A 18 11.71 -9.34 15.51
N ASP A 19 10.84 -8.45 15.98
CA ASP A 19 10.72 -8.00 17.37
C ASP A 19 9.39 -8.49 18.01
N ASP A 20 8.73 -9.50 17.41
CA ASP A 20 7.40 -10.00 17.80
C ASP A 20 6.30 -8.92 17.84
N ASP A 21 6.46 -7.84 17.08
CA ASP A 21 5.46 -6.78 16.92
C ASP A 21 4.74 -6.89 15.58
N PHE A 22 3.44 -7.20 15.67
CA PHE A 22 2.54 -7.39 14.53
C PHE A 22 1.60 -6.20 14.31
N ALA A 23 1.85 -5.04 14.91
CA ALA A 23 1.05 -3.86 14.63
C ALA A 23 1.23 -3.37 13.17
N PRO A 24 0.16 -2.93 12.50
CA PRO A 24 0.24 -2.48 11.11
C PRO A 24 0.74 -1.04 11.05
N TYR A 25 2.03 -0.86 10.83
CA TYR A 25 2.64 0.47 10.79
C TYR A 25 2.64 1.07 9.39
N VAL A 26 1.79 2.09 9.20
CA VAL A 26 1.77 2.94 8.01
C VAL A 26 1.65 4.39 8.45
N TRP A 27 2.57 5.23 7.98
CA TRP A 27 2.71 6.61 8.41
C TRP A 27 2.70 7.55 7.21
N LYS A 28 2.11 8.72 7.40
CA LYS A 28 2.10 9.82 6.44
C LYS A 28 2.67 11.08 7.09
N SER A 29 3.53 11.77 6.36
CA SER A 29 3.95 13.14 6.65
C SER A 29 3.50 14.04 5.51
N VAL A 30 3.20 15.31 5.82
CA VAL A 30 2.85 16.36 4.84
C VAL A 30 3.80 17.56 4.91
N ASP A 31 4.87 17.46 5.71
CA ASP A 31 5.80 18.55 6.02
C ASP A 31 7.26 18.18 5.72
N GLY A 32 7.45 17.28 4.74
CA GLY A 32 8.77 16.82 4.30
C GLY A 32 9.41 15.80 5.24
N GLY A 33 8.61 15.09 6.05
CA GLY A 33 9.09 14.08 6.99
C GLY A 33 9.47 14.64 8.37
N LYS A 34 9.03 15.85 8.73
CA LYS A 34 9.30 16.42 10.06
C LYS A 34 8.35 15.85 11.12
N THR A 35 7.08 15.68 10.76
CA THR A 35 6.08 15.04 11.61
C THR A 35 5.33 13.96 10.85
N PHE A 36 4.93 12.90 11.55
CA PHE A 36 4.22 11.76 10.99
C PHE A 36 2.92 11.51 11.74
N THR A 37 1.87 11.21 10.98
CA THR A 37 0.58 10.75 11.48
C THR A 37 0.36 9.31 11.04
N SER A 38 -0.10 8.45 11.95
CA SER A 38 -0.48 7.08 11.58
C SER A 38 -1.69 7.12 10.64
N ILE A 39 -1.61 6.35 9.56
CA ILE A 39 -2.70 6.09 8.64
C ILE A 39 -3.05 4.60 8.61
N SER A 40 -2.76 3.86 9.69
CA SER A 40 -3.09 2.43 9.78
C SER A 40 -4.61 2.17 9.86
N SER A 41 -5.34 3.07 10.53
CA SER A 41 -6.81 3.07 10.62
C SER A 41 -7.38 1.68 10.95
N ASN A 42 -8.17 1.10 10.04
CA ASN A 42 -8.86 -0.17 10.20
C ASN A 42 -8.06 -1.39 9.69
N LEU A 43 -6.76 -1.24 9.45
CA LEU A 43 -5.93 -2.38 9.05
C LEU A 43 -5.88 -3.44 10.16
N PRO A 44 -6.02 -4.73 9.82
CA PRO A 44 -5.79 -5.80 10.77
C PRO A 44 -4.31 -5.87 11.17
N ALA A 45 -4.04 -6.54 12.29
CA ALA A 45 -2.67 -6.82 12.71
C ALA A 45 -1.91 -7.61 11.64
N GLY A 46 -0.69 -7.18 11.34
CA GLY A 46 0.19 -7.74 10.34
C GLY A 46 1.17 -6.71 9.81
N ALA A 47 2.35 -7.16 9.40
CA ALA A 47 3.36 -6.27 8.84
C ALA A 47 2.87 -5.64 7.53
N VAL A 48 3.21 -4.36 7.33
CA VAL A 48 3.02 -3.66 6.07
C VAL A 48 4.37 -3.52 5.40
N ASN A 49 4.54 -4.23 4.29
CA ASN A 49 5.85 -4.43 3.65
C ASN A 49 6.14 -3.33 2.62
N VAL A 50 5.09 -2.76 2.00
CA VAL A 50 5.24 -1.81 0.91
C VAL A 50 4.01 -0.89 0.81
N ILE A 51 4.23 0.35 0.36
CA ILE A 51 3.19 1.29 -0.05
C ILE A 51 3.48 1.88 -1.43
N ARG A 52 2.44 2.06 -2.25
CA ARG A 52 2.46 2.76 -3.54
C ARG A 52 1.28 3.71 -3.66
N GLU A 53 1.51 4.88 -4.23
CA GLU A 53 0.47 5.86 -4.53
C GLU A 53 0.11 5.75 -6.02
N ASP A 54 -1.19 5.74 -6.31
CA ASP A 54 -1.68 5.72 -7.68
C ASP A 54 -1.26 7.01 -8.41
N PRO A 55 -0.52 6.95 -9.52
CA PRO A 55 -0.02 8.14 -10.19
C PRO A 55 -1.09 8.94 -10.93
N LYS A 56 -2.27 8.37 -11.17
CA LYS A 56 -3.39 9.05 -11.86
C LYS A 56 -4.58 9.33 -10.94
N ALA A 57 -4.59 8.81 -9.71
CA ALA A 57 -5.66 9.02 -8.74
C ALA A 57 -5.12 9.49 -7.38
N ALA A 58 -5.07 10.81 -7.17
CA ALA A 58 -4.59 11.40 -5.92
C ALA A 58 -5.36 10.86 -4.71
N GLY A 59 -4.65 10.51 -3.65
CA GLY A 59 -5.22 9.92 -2.44
C GLY A 59 -5.51 8.41 -2.53
N THR A 60 -5.32 7.78 -3.69
CA THR A 60 -5.39 6.32 -3.79
C THR A 60 -4.04 5.70 -3.45
N LEU A 61 -4.03 4.82 -2.45
CA LEU A 61 -2.84 4.15 -1.92
C LEU A 61 -3.05 2.64 -1.94
N TYR A 62 -2.04 1.90 -2.39
CA TYR A 62 -1.98 0.45 -2.32
C TYR A 62 -0.91 0.04 -1.33
N ILE A 63 -1.22 -0.95 -0.48
CA ILE A 63 -0.23 -1.53 0.43
C ILE A 63 -0.17 -3.04 0.29
N GLY A 64 1.05 -3.57 0.36
CA GLY A 64 1.30 -5.00 0.46
C GLY A 64 1.51 -5.38 1.92
N THR A 65 0.81 -6.41 2.37
CA THR A 65 0.86 -6.93 3.74
C THR A 65 1.15 -8.43 3.73
N ASP A 66 1.28 -9.03 4.91
CA ASP A 66 1.40 -10.48 5.05
C ASP A 66 0.11 -11.24 4.67
N MET A 67 -1.01 -10.54 4.55
CA MET A 67 -2.33 -11.13 4.24
C MET A 67 -2.81 -10.82 2.82
N GLY A 68 -2.05 -10.05 2.04
CA GLY A 68 -2.44 -9.62 0.69
C GLY A 68 -2.36 -8.12 0.50
N VAL A 69 -3.09 -7.62 -0.50
CA VAL A 69 -3.09 -6.21 -0.88
C VAL A 69 -4.34 -5.51 -0.34
N TYR A 70 -4.13 -4.35 0.27
CA TYR A 70 -5.19 -3.42 0.65
C TYR A 70 -5.09 -2.14 -0.17
N VAL A 71 -6.23 -1.49 -0.37
CA VAL A 71 -6.35 -0.21 -1.05
C VAL A 71 -7.08 0.79 -0.17
N SER A 72 -6.57 2.01 -0.15
CA SER A 72 -7.28 3.18 0.37
C SER A 72 -7.56 4.12 -0.78
N ARG A 73 -8.75 4.74 -0.81
CA ARG A 73 -9.13 5.77 -1.79
C ARG A 73 -9.26 7.16 -1.16
N ASP A 74 -8.94 7.28 0.12
CA ASP A 74 -9.14 8.48 0.93
C ASP A 74 -7.87 8.93 1.67
N GLY A 75 -6.70 8.54 1.15
CA GLY A 75 -5.40 8.92 1.67
C GLY A 75 -5.01 8.19 2.96
N GLY A 76 -5.55 6.98 3.18
CA GLY A 76 -5.26 6.12 4.33
C GLY A 76 -6.22 6.30 5.51
N LYS A 77 -7.37 6.95 5.33
CA LYS A 77 -8.39 7.05 6.39
C LYS A 77 -9.18 5.74 6.51
N LYS A 78 -9.33 5.00 5.42
CA LYS A 78 -9.89 3.64 5.38
C LYS A 78 -9.15 2.76 4.39
N TRP A 79 -8.99 1.49 4.74
CA TRP A 79 -8.40 0.45 3.93
C TRP A 79 -9.41 -0.66 3.65
N ASP A 80 -9.53 -1.03 2.38
CA ASP A 80 -10.36 -2.14 1.90
C ASP A 80 -9.46 -3.20 1.26
N VAL A 81 -9.85 -4.47 1.33
CA VAL A 81 -9.14 -5.55 0.61
C VAL A 81 -9.25 -5.28 -0.89
N LEU A 82 -8.13 -5.33 -1.61
CA LEU A 82 -8.11 -5.00 -3.05
C LEU A 82 -8.98 -5.95 -3.88
N GLY A 83 -9.04 -7.23 -3.49
CA GLY A 83 -9.82 -8.26 -4.19
C GLY A 83 -9.12 -8.76 -5.45
N GLY A 84 -9.86 -8.94 -6.54
CA GLY A 84 -9.32 -9.36 -7.84
C GLY A 84 -8.85 -10.82 -7.91
N GLY A 85 -9.33 -11.68 -7.01
CA GLY A 85 -8.91 -13.09 -6.95
C GLY A 85 -7.51 -13.32 -6.39
N LEU A 86 -6.87 -12.29 -5.82
CA LEU A 86 -5.57 -12.43 -5.18
C LEU A 86 -5.61 -13.44 -4.04
N PRO A 87 -4.60 -14.32 -3.93
CA PRO A 87 -4.50 -15.24 -2.82
C PRO A 87 -4.17 -14.50 -1.52
N SER A 88 -4.59 -15.04 -0.38
CA SER A 88 -4.04 -14.67 0.92
C SER A 88 -2.60 -15.14 1.00
N ALA A 89 -1.66 -14.25 0.71
CA ALA A 89 -0.24 -14.49 0.74
C ALA A 89 0.51 -13.20 1.07
N GLN A 90 1.71 -13.34 1.63
CA GLN A 90 2.58 -12.21 1.87
C GLN A 90 2.92 -11.52 0.55
N VAL A 91 2.74 -10.21 0.53
CA VAL A 91 3.12 -9.33 -0.57
C VAL A 91 4.43 -8.65 -0.21
N SER A 92 5.48 -8.94 -0.96
CA SER A 92 6.84 -8.41 -0.72
C SER A 92 7.06 -7.04 -1.36
N ASP A 93 6.48 -6.81 -2.53
CA ASP A 93 6.60 -5.54 -3.25
C ASP A 93 5.41 -5.33 -4.20
N LEU A 94 5.14 -4.05 -4.45
CA LEU A 94 4.15 -3.54 -5.38
C LEU A 94 4.83 -2.57 -6.35
N GLN A 95 4.51 -2.68 -7.64
CA GLN A 95 4.98 -1.74 -8.66
C GLN A 95 3.82 -1.32 -9.54
N ILE A 96 3.75 -0.02 -9.86
CA ILE A 96 2.77 0.49 -10.82
C ILE A 96 3.50 0.67 -12.14
N GLN A 97 3.08 -0.08 -13.17
CA GLN A 97 3.48 0.15 -14.54
C GLN A 97 2.50 1.14 -15.18
N GLU A 98 2.94 2.39 -15.32
CA GLU A 98 2.15 3.52 -15.81
C GLU A 98 1.75 3.44 -17.28
N ARG A 99 2.56 2.80 -18.14
CA ARG A 99 2.25 2.73 -19.57
C ARG A 99 0.95 1.98 -19.83
N ASP A 100 0.76 0.87 -19.10
CA ASP A 100 -0.32 -0.07 -19.31
C ASP A 100 -1.34 -0.06 -18.14
N ASP A 101 -1.17 0.87 -17.18
CA ASP A 101 -1.99 0.99 -15.98
C ASP A 101 -2.11 -0.33 -15.18
N LEU A 102 -0.99 -1.02 -14.97
CA LEU A 102 -0.96 -2.29 -14.23
C LEU A 102 -0.36 -2.12 -12.83
N LEU A 103 -1.05 -2.63 -11.83
CA LEU A 103 -0.45 -2.93 -10.53
C LEU A 103 0.19 -4.32 -10.59
N VAL A 104 1.50 -4.37 -10.56
CA VAL A 104 2.30 -5.60 -10.47
C VAL A 104 2.54 -5.95 -9.01
N ILE A 105 2.27 -7.19 -8.63
CA ILE A 105 2.24 -7.67 -7.25
C ILE A 105 3.15 -8.88 -7.15
N SER A 106 4.15 -8.81 -6.28
CA SER A 106 5.01 -9.95 -5.95
C SER A 106 4.52 -10.62 -4.68
N THR A 107 4.30 -11.94 -4.73
CA THR A 107 3.82 -12.71 -3.59
C THR A 107 4.80 -13.80 -3.20
N TYR A 108 4.89 -14.09 -1.90
CA TYR A 108 5.69 -15.20 -1.42
C TYR A 108 4.98 -16.54 -1.71
N GLY A 109 5.62 -17.40 -2.52
CA GLY A 109 5.14 -18.75 -2.80
C GLY A 109 3.90 -18.86 -3.70
N ARG A 110 3.34 -17.75 -4.22
CA ARG A 110 2.17 -17.72 -5.11
C ARG A 110 2.41 -17.00 -6.45
N GLY A 111 3.67 -16.71 -6.79
CA GLY A 111 4.07 -16.11 -8.06
C GLY A 111 3.88 -14.59 -8.12
N MET A 112 3.78 -14.06 -9.35
CA MET A 112 3.51 -12.64 -9.61
C MET A 112 2.12 -12.47 -10.20
N TRP A 113 1.46 -11.37 -9.84
CA TRP A 113 0.11 -11.04 -10.26
C TRP A 113 0.07 -9.64 -10.87
N THR A 114 -0.90 -9.41 -11.74
CA THR A 114 -1.17 -8.09 -12.31
C THR A 114 -2.64 -7.76 -12.21
N ILE A 115 -2.97 -6.53 -11.81
CA ILE A 115 -4.34 -6.02 -11.83
C ILE A 115 -4.38 -4.75 -12.69
N ASP A 116 -5.40 -4.65 -13.53
CA ASP A 116 -5.69 -3.45 -14.31
C ASP A 116 -6.24 -2.35 -13.39
N LEU A 117 -5.50 -1.26 -13.26
CA LEU A 117 -5.85 -0.11 -12.43
C LEU A 117 -7.05 0.65 -12.98
N ASN A 118 -7.34 0.57 -14.27
CA ASN A 118 -8.52 1.23 -14.84
C ASN A 118 -9.82 0.62 -14.29
N GLN A 119 -9.80 -0.65 -13.93
CA GLN A 119 -10.94 -1.31 -13.27
C GLN A 119 -11.10 -0.91 -11.80
N LEU A 120 -10.02 -0.44 -11.16
CA LEU A 120 -10.01 -0.10 -9.73
C LEU A 120 -10.34 1.37 -9.45
N ARG A 121 -10.13 2.24 -10.43
CA ARG A 121 -10.36 3.70 -10.36
C ARG A 121 -11.80 4.12 -10.66
N ASN A 122 -12.57 3.27 -11.33
CA ASN A 122 -13.96 3.54 -11.73
C ASN A 122 -14.97 3.21 -10.63
#